data_AF-A0A3N7C039-F1
#
_entry.id   AF-A0A3N7C039-F1
#
_cell.length_a   1.000
_cell.length_b   1.000
_cell.length_c   1.000
_cell.angle_alpha   90.00
_cell.angle_beta   90.00
_cell.angle_gamma   90.00
#
_symmetry.space_group_name_H-M   'P 1'
#
loop_
_entity.id
_entity.type
_entity.pdbx_description
1 polymer ?
#
loop_
_entity_poly.entity_id
_entity_poly.type
_entity_poly.pdbx_seq_one_letter_code
_entity_poly.pdbx_strand_id
1 'polypeptide(L)'
;MYHNLMQRIRARFDVIELLHISEGESFTRAESAAFQGRKIVEGIAYACLIAIEHGAQQIPRDAKKQWNAEKILKNLKSKGFETLPSPSTIRSATEQERADGYAIVVEGIPKNRLTHDQISEIYQRLHAWLHEANPYVYGSSDAFGTDKAAVLWKDLSDLKTFLKQHLISVQGEAMYCTLWDVNDDQTKILPLSKFNLGP
;
A
#
# COMPACT_ATOMS: atom_id res chain seq x y z
N MET A 1 7.70 14.37 0.78
CA MET A 1 6.72 13.91 -0.23
C MET A 1 6.21 12.50 0.08
N TYR A 2 7.10 11.51 0.24
CA TYR A 2 6.72 10.15 0.65
C TYR A 2 5.97 10.10 2.00
N HIS A 3 6.47 10.81 3.02
CA HIS A 3 5.82 10.88 4.33
C HIS A 3 4.36 11.34 4.28
N ASN A 4 4.10 12.50 3.66
CA ASN A 4 2.73 13.00 3.52
C ASN A 4 1.82 12.03 2.74
N LEU A 5 2.38 11.28 1.78
CA LEU A 5 1.64 10.25 1.06
C LEU A 5 1.25 9.09 1.99
N MET A 6 2.20 8.59 2.79
CA MET A 6 1.93 7.51 3.75
C MET A 6 0.94 7.93 4.84
N GLN A 7 0.99 9.17 5.33
CA GLN A 7 -0.01 9.72 6.26
C GLN A 7 -1.41 9.72 5.63
N ARG A 8 -1.53 10.12 4.36
CA ARG A 8 -2.82 10.09 3.64
C ARG A 8 -3.31 8.67 3.40
N ILE A 9 -2.42 7.72 3.12
CA ILE A 9 -2.76 6.31 2.98
C ILE A 9 -3.26 5.74 4.32
N ARG A 10 -2.53 6.01 5.41
CA ARG A 10 -2.96 5.62 6.76
C ARG A 10 -4.35 6.14 7.06
N ALA A 11 -4.61 7.45 6.89
CA ALA A 11 -5.91 8.03 7.20
C ALA A 11 -7.07 7.34 6.45
N ARG A 12 -6.81 6.78 5.25
CA ARG A 12 -7.79 5.99 4.51
C ARG A 12 -8.00 4.60 5.10
N PHE A 13 -6.94 3.95 5.56
CA PHE A 13 -7.08 2.70 6.33
C PHE A 13 -7.87 2.94 7.62
N ASP A 14 -7.62 4.03 8.33
CA ASP A 14 -8.37 4.38 9.54
C ASP A 14 -9.88 4.55 9.22
N VAL A 15 -10.22 5.22 8.10
CA VAL A 15 -11.61 5.32 7.62
C VAL A 15 -12.19 3.94 7.26
N ILE A 16 -11.41 3.07 6.61
CA ILE A 16 -11.84 1.70 6.28
C ILE A 16 -12.17 0.91 7.54
N GLU A 17 -11.38 1.05 8.60
CA GLU A 17 -11.65 0.37 9.87
C GLU A 17 -12.94 0.87 10.51
N LEU A 18 -13.16 2.19 10.52
CA LEU A 18 -14.42 2.77 11.00
C LEU A 18 -15.61 2.25 10.19
N LEU A 19 -15.50 2.17 8.86
CA LEU A 19 -16.54 1.61 8.00
C LEU A 19 -16.81 0.13 8.30
N HIS A 20 -15.76 -0.64 8.59
CA HIS A 20 -15.87 -2.07 8.88
C HIS A 20 -16.66 -2.35 10.16
N ILE A 21 -16.42 -1.55 11.22
CA ILE A 21 -17.07 -1.72 12.53
C ILE A 21 -18.39 -0.96 12.68
N SER A 22 -18.66 0.03 11.82
CA SER A 22 -19.86 0.86 11.90
C SER A 22 -21.15 0.04 11.70
N GLU A 23 -22.24 0.43 12.34
CA GLU A 23 -23.57 -0.12 12.06
C GLU A 23 -24.23 0.64 10.90
N GLY A 24 -24.99 -0.04 10.04
CA GLY A 24 -25.68 0.59 8.92
C GLY A 24 -25.82 -0.29 7.67
N GLU A 25 -26.30 0.30 6.57
CA GLU A 25 -26.49 -0.37 5.29
C GLU A 25 -25.16 -0.96 4.78
N SER A 26 -25.17 -2.24 4.43
CA SER A 26 -23.95 -2.99 4.13
C SER A 26 -23.29 -2.54 2.82
N PHE A 27 -24.10 -2.24 1.80
CA PHE A 27 -23.60 -1.89 0.48
C PHE A 27 -22.87 -0.54 0.47
N THR A 28 -23.50 0.53 0.96
CA THR A 28 -22.91 1.88 1.01
C THR A 28 -21.57 1.91 1.76
N ARG A 29 -21.44 1.14 2.85
CA ARG A 29 -20.17 0.98 3.58
C ARG A 29 -19.11 0.27 2.74
N ALA A 30 -19.48 -0.83 2.10
CA ALA A 30 -18.59 -1.61 1.24
C ALA A 30 -18.11 -0.79 0.04
N GLU A 31 -19.01 -0.07 -0.64
CA GLU A 31 -18.68 0.85 -1.74
C GLU A 31 -17.72 1.95 -1.26
N SER A 32 -18.01 2.58 -0.12
CA SER A 32 -17.15 3.60 0.47
C SER A 32 -15.76 3.06 0.82
N ALA A 33 -15.69 1.85 1.40
CA ALA A 33 -14.43 1.19 1.72
C ALA A 33 -13.64 0.83 0.45
N ALA A 34 -14.33 0.35 -0.60
CA ALA A 34 -13.74 0.07 -1.90
C ALA A 34 -13.15 1.33 -2.56
N PHE A 35 -13.86 2.46 -2.45
CA PHE A 35 -13.34 3.76 -2.90
C PHE A 35 -12.06 4.13 -2.16
N GLN A 36 -12.02 4.02 -0.82
CA GLN A 36 -10.81 4.30 -0.05
C GLN A 36 -9.66 3.37 -0.44
N GLY A 37 -9.94 2.06 -0.58
CA GLY A 37 -8.98 1.06 -1.05
C GLY A 37 -8.39 1.42 -2.42
N ARG A 38 -9.23 1.87 -3.35
CA ARG A 38 -8.80 2.30 -4.69
C ARG A 38 -7.80 3.46 -4.60
N LYS A 39 -8.07 4.45 -3.75
CA LYS A 39 -7.15 5.57 -3.51
C LYS A 39 -5.86 5.14 -2.81
N ILE A 40 -5.88 4.09 -2.00
CA ILE A 40 -4.68 3.49 -1.41
C ILE A 40 -3.81 2.87 -2.50
N VAL A 41 -4.38 2.09 -3.41
CA VAL A 41 -3.63 1.50 -4.53
C VAL A 41 -3.03 2.58 -5.46
N GLU A 42 -3.76 3.66 -5.72
CA GLU A 42 -3.22 4.85 -6.41
C GLU A 42 -2.04 5.47 -5.64
N GLY A 43 -2.15 5.54 -4.31
CA GLY A 43 -1.07 5.96 -3.43
C GLY A 43 0.16 5.05 -3.50
N ILE A 44 -0.02 3.73 -3.55
CA ILE A 44 1.07 2.76 -3.74
C ILE A 44 1.78 3.01 -5.07
N ALA A 45 1.02 3.11 -6.16
CA ALA A 45 1.59 3.38 -7.48
C ALA A 45 2.40 4.68 -7.49
N TYR A 46 1.91 5.71 -6.80
CA TYR A 46 2.63 6.99 -6.68
C TYR A 46 3.87 6.90 -5.79
N ALA A 47 3.82 6.13 -4.71
CA ALA A 47 4.99 5.83 -3.88
C ALA A 47 6.11 5.19 -4.72
N CYS A 48 5.77 4.28 -5.63
CA CYS A 48 6.72 3.64 -6.53
C CYS A 48 7.33 4.63 -7.53
N LEU A 49 6.54 5.58 -8.05
CA LEU A 49 7.07 6.68 -8.88
C LEU A 49 8.04 7.57 -8.09
N ILE A 50 7.68 7.98 -6.87
CA ILE A 50 8.56 8.78 -6.00
C ILE A 50 9.89 8.07 -5.75
N ALA A 51 9.83 6.75 -5.54
CA ALA A 51 10.99 5.91 -5.31
C ALA A 51 11.96 5.90 -6.51
N ILE A 52 11.42 5.76 -7.72
CA ILE A 52 12.20 5.59 -8.95
C ILE A 52 12.70 6.93 -9.52
N GLU A 53 11.88 7.98 -9.48
CA GLU A 53 12.19 9.25 -10.16
C GLU A 53 13.08 10.19 -9.31
N HIS A 54 13.92 9.62 -8.44
CA HIS A 54 14.83 10.36 -7.58
C HIS A 54 14.16 11.51 -6.81
N GLY A 55 12.92 11.33 -6.35
CA GLY A 55 12.14 12.38 -5.68
C GLY A 55 12.13 13.71 -6.44
N ALA A 56 12.17 13.66 -7.77
CA ALA A 56 12.20 14.84 -8.62
C ALA A 56 11.06 15.79 -8.22
N GLN A 57 11.41 17.05 -8.00
CA GLN A 57 10.47 18.14 -7.74
C GLN A 57 9.46 18.37 -8.89
N GLN A 58 9.53 17.56 -9.95
CA GLN A 58 8.65 17.59 -11.10
C GLN A 58 8.08 16.20 -11.37
N ILE A 59 6.81 16.02 -11.00
CA ILE A 59 5.97 14.95 -11.53
C ILE A 59 6.09 14.97 -13.06
N PRO A 60 6.39 13.83 -13.74
CA PRO A 60 6.48 13.76 -15.19
C PRO A 60 5.27 14.44 -15.80
N ARG A 61 5.48 15.27 -16.83
CA ARG A 61 4.39 16.02 -17.49
C ARG A 61 3.23 15.09 -17.91
N ASP A 62 3.52 13.83 -18.21
CA ASP A 62 2.54 12.81 -18.59
C ASP A 62 1.84 12.17 -17.38
N ALA A 63 2.53 12.01 -16.24
CA ALA A 63 1.94 11.55 -14.99
C ALA A 63 0.97 12.58 -14.39
N LYS A 64 1.14 13.87 -14.69
CA LYS A 64 0.17 14.91 -14.30
C LYS A 64 -1.23 14.69 -14.89
N LYS A 65 -1.35 13.98 -16.02
CA LYS A 65 -2.61 13.79 -16.76
C LYS A 65 -3.19 12.37 -16.70
N GLN A 66 -2.41 11.35 -16.33
CA GLN A 66 -2.88 9.96 -16.27
C GLN A 66 -2.62 9.31 -14.91
N TRP A 67 -3.47 9.65 -13.93
CA TRP A 67 -3.46 9.10 -12.57
C TRP A 67 -4.22 7.77 -12.47
N ASN A 68 -3.85 6.80 -13.29
CA ASN A 68 -4.41 5.45 -13.25
C ASN A 68 -3.35 4.48 -12.72
N ALA A 69 -3.63 3.84 -11.58
CA ALA A 69 -2.68 2.97 -10.88
C ALA A 69 -2.19 1.81 -11.76
N GLU A 70 -3.10 1.17 -12.50
CA GLU A 70 -2.77 0.05 -13.41
C GLU A 70 -1.81 0.49 -14.52
N LYS A 71 -2.06 1.66 -15.15
CA LYS A 71 -1.14 2.22 -16.16
C LYS A 71 0.24 2.51 -15.58
N ILE A 72 0.30 3.07 -14.38
CA ILE A 72 1.57 3.37 -13.69
C ILE A 72 2.31 2.06 -13.41
N LEU A 73 1.68 1.10 -12.73
CA LEU A 73 2.29 -0.18 -12.36
C LEU A 73 2.73 -0.97 -13.59
N LYS A 74 1.93 -0.99 -14.67
CA LYS A 74 2.29 -1.63 -15.95
C LYS A 74 3.50 -0.96 -16.60
N ASN A 75 3.56 0.36 -16.60
CA ASN A 75 4.70 1.11 -17.15
C ASN A 75 5.98 0.80 -16.35
N LEU A 76 5.91 0.84 -15.02
CA LEU A 76 7.02 0.48 -14.15
C LEU A 76 7.53 -0.94 -14.42
N LYS A 77 6.61 -1.92 -14.42
CA LYS A 77 6.91 -3.32 -14.75
C LYS A 77 7.56 -3.46 -16.14
N SER A 78 7.04 -2.75 -17.16
CA SER A 78 7.58 -2.81 -18.53
C SER A 78 9.01 -2.26 -18.66
N LYS A 79 9.40 -1.37 -17.75
CA LYS A 79 10.76 -0.80 -17.67
C LYS A 79 11.69 -1.63 -16.78
N GLY A 80 11.24 -2.78 -16.28
CA GLY A 80 11.98 -3.62 -15.35
C GLY A 80 12.06 -3.07 -13.93
N PHE A 81 11.28 -2.04 -13.60
CA PHE A 81 11.19 -1.54 -12.23
C PHE A 81 10.22 -2.42 -11.44
N GLU A 82 10.77 -3.30 -10.62
CA GLU A 82 10.01 -4.10 -9.66
C GLU A 82 9.82 -3.41 -8.30
N THR A 83 10.17 -2.12 -8.22
CA THR A 83 10.16 -1.35 -6.97
C THR A 83 8.75 -1.24 -6.41
N LEU A 84 8.44 -2.11 -5.48
CA LEU A 84 7.25 -2.08 -4.62
C LEU A 84 7.70 -1.93 -3.16
N PRO A 85 6.85 -1.36 -2.28
CA PRO A 85 7.01 -1.52 -0.85
C PRO A 85 7.27 -2.99 -0.50
N SER A 86 8.33 -3.24 0.26
CA SER A 86 8.65 -4.57 0.76
C SER A 86 8.20 -4.67 2.22
N PRO A 87 7.11 -5.38 2.54
CA PRO A 87 6.76 -5.69 3.92
C PRO A 87 7.98 -6.23 4.68
N SER A 88 8.27 -5.60 5.82
CA SER A 88 9.48 -5.88 6.60
C SER A 88 9.26 -5.65 8.08
N THR A 89 10.08 -6.28 8.92
CA THR A 89 10.23 -5.98 10.36
C THR A 89 11.62 -5.48 10.68
N ILE A 90 11.74 -4.72 11.76
CA ILE A 90 13.02 -4.36 12.37
C ILE A 90 13.21 -5.21 13.63
N ARG A 91 14.36 -5.84 13.78
CA ARG A 91 14.77 -6.53 15.02
C ARG A 91 16.20 -6.19 15.40
N SER A 92 16.53 -6.42 16.67
CA SER A 92 17.92 -6.40 17.12
C SER A 92 18.72 -7.50 16.42
N ALA A 93 19.98 -7.21 16.11
CA ALA A 93 20.91 -8.21 15.61
C ALA A 93 21.13 -9.33 16.64
N THR A 94 21.28 -10.55 16.13
CA THR A 94 21.72 -11.74 16.87
C THR A 94 23.18 -11.59 17.29
N GLU A 95 23.69 -12.48 18.15
CA GLU A 95 25.09 -12.43 18.59
C GLU A 95 26.08 -12.57 17.42
N GLN A 96 25.76 -13.44 16.45
CA GLN A 96 26.56 -13.61 15.24
C GLN A 96 26.55 -12.35 14.37
N GLU A 97 25.37 -11.78 14.09
CA GLU A 97 25.25 -10.56 13.28
C GLU A 97 25.91 -9.35 13.97
N ARG A 98 25.92 -9.32 15.31
CA ARG A 98 26.67 -8.30 16.07
C ARG A 98 28.18 -8.48 15.94
N ALA A 99 28.66 -9.72 15.90
CA ALA A 99 30.07 -10.00 15.61
C ALA A 99 30.47 -9.52 14.21
N ASP A 100 29.52 -9.54 13.27
CA ASP A 100 29.67 -8.99 11.91
C ASP A 100 29.45 -7.45 11.84
N GLY A 101 29.20 -6.80 12.98
CA GLY A 101 29.11 -5.34 13.09
C GLY A 101 27.71 -4.76 12.88
N TYR A 102 26.66 -5.57 12.77
CA TYR A 102 25.28 -5.09 12.66
C TYR A 102 24.65 -4.87 14.04
N ALA A 103 24.03 -3.71 14.25
CA ALA A 103 23.24 -3.46 15.46
C ALA A 103 21.77 -3.87 15.30
N ILE A 104 21.24 -3.68 14.09
CA ILE A 104 19.83 -3.84 13.74
C ILE A 104 19.75 -4.55 12.39
N VAL A 105 18.76 -5.42 12.25
CA VAL A 105 18.47 -6.16 11.02
C VAL A 105 17.05 -5.85 10.55
N VAL A 106 16.91 -5.62 9.25
CA VAL A 106 15.63 -5.47 8.57
C VAL A 106 15.32 -6.76 7.84
N GLU A 107 14.29 -7.47 8.27
CA GLU A 107 13.88 -8.74 7.67
C GLU A 107 12.64 -8.55 6.81
N GLY A 108 12.66 -9.07 5.59
CA GLY A 108 11.46 -9.11 4.75
C GLY A 108 10.42 -10.10 5.29
N ILE A 109 9.14 -9.85 5.00
CA ILE A 109 8.03 -10.76 5.30
C ILE A 109 7.43 -11.26 3.98
N PRO A 110 7.98 -12.31 3.35
CA PRO A 110 7.57 -12.74 2.00
C PRO A 110 6.08 -13.04 1.87
N LYS A 111 5.47 -13.66 2.90
CA LYS A 111 4.03 -13.99 2.92
C LYS A 111 3.09 -12.78 2.83
N ASN A 112 3.59 -11.57 3.14
CA ASN A 112 2.82 -10.33 3.09
C ASN A 112 3.07 -9.56 1.79
N ARG A 113 3.95 -10.04 0.90
CA ARG A 113 4.26 -9.35 -0.36
C ARG A 113 3.12 -9.49 -1.34
N LEU A 114 2.85 -8.40 -2.05
CA LEU A 114 1.97 -8.38 -3.21
C LEU A 114 2.80 -8.11 -4.47
N THR A 115 2.51 -8.83 -5.54
CA THR A 115 3.10 -8.56 -6.87
C THR A 115 2.35 -7.42 -7.57
N HIS A 116 2.95 -6.88 -8.64
CA HIS A 116 2.29 -5.89 -9.50
C HIS A 116 0.94 -6.39 -10.03
N ASP A 117 0.85 -7.68 -10.39
CA ASP A 117 -0.37 -8.27 -10.94
C ASP A 117 -1.43 -8.39 -9.84
N GLN A 118 -1.07 -8.85 -8.64
CA GLN A 118 -1.99 -8.91 -7.50
C GLN A 118 -2.52 -7.51 -7.11
N ILE A 119 -1.67 -6.49 -7.08
CA ILE A 119 -2.10 -5.11 -6.80
C ILE A 119 -3.05 -4.61 -7.91
N SER A 120 -2.78 -4.95 -9.17
CA SER A 120 -3.62 -4.56 -10.31
C SER A 120 -4.98 -5.25 -10.26
N GLU A 121 -5.03 -6.54 -9.94
CA GLU A 121 -6.28 -7.27 -9.75
C GLU A 121 -7.11 -6.72 -8.59
N ILE A 122 -6.47 -6.40 -7.45
CA ILE A 122 -7.13 -5.71 -6.32
C ILE A 122 -7.70 -4.37 -6.80
N TYR A 123 -6.93 -3.57 -7.55
CA TYR A 123 -7.41 -2.31 -8.10
C TYR A 123 -8.66 -2.46 -8.97
N GLN A 124 -8.68 -3.47 -9.86
CA GLN A 124 -9.82 -3.75 -10.73
C GLN A 124 -11.05 -4.19 -9.93
N ARG A 125 -10.88 -5.07 -8.94
CA ARG A 125 -11.98 -5.50 -8.05
C ARG A 125 -12.56 -4.33 -7.25
N LEU A 126 -11.70 -3.47 -6.68
CA LEU A 126 -12.12 -2.25 -6.00
C LEU A 126 -12.83 -1.27 -6.94
N HIS A 127 -12.38 -1.18 -8.19
CA HIS A 127 -13.02 -0.34 -9.19
C HIS A 127 -14.43 -0.83 -9.58
N ALA A 128 -14.65 -2.14 -9.60
CA ALA A 128 -15.95 -2.73 -9.93
C ALA A 128 -17.06 -2.28 -8.95
N TRP A 129 -16.73 -2.07 -7.67
CA TRP A 129 -17.67 -1.53 -6.68
C TRP A 129 -18.15 -0.10 -6.98
N LEU A 130 -17.43 0.65 -7.83
CA LEU A 130 -17.78 2.03 -8.18
C LEU A 130 -18.64 2.14 -9.44
N HIS A 131 -18.93 1.01 -10.08
CA HIS A 131 -19.86 0.94 -11.20
C HIS A 131 -21.23 0.50 -10.69
N GLU A 132 -22.27 0.98 -11.34
CA GLU A 132 -23.62 0.48 -11.10
C GLU A 132 -23.64 -1.05 -11.28
N ALA A 133 -24.22 -1.76 -10.31
CA ALA A 133 -24.33 -3.21 -10.38
C ALA A 133 -25.17 -3.56 -11.62
N ASN A 134 -24.66 -4.46 -12.48
CA ASN A 134 -25.39 -4.82 -13.69
C ASN A 134 -26.75 -5.46 -13.29
N PRO A 135 -27.88 -4.79 -13.60
CA PRO A 135 -29.19 -5.23 -13.13
C PRO A 135 -29.59 -6.57 -13.74
N TYR A 136 -29.02 -6.94 -14.90
CA TYR A 136 -29.27 -8.22 -15.57
C TYR A 136 -28.47 -9.39 -14.97
N VAL A 137 -27.49 -9.13 -14.10
CA VAL A 137 -26.64 -10.16 -13.48
C VAL A 137 -26.95 -10.32 -12.00
N TYR A 138 -27.10 -9.21 -11.28
CA TYR A 138 -27.21 -9.23 -9.82
C TYR A 138 -28.63 -8.92 -9.31
N GLY A 139 -29.51 -8.37 -10.14
CA GLY A 139 -30.91 -8.02 -9.76
C GLY A 139 -31.03 -6.86 -8.76
N SER A 140 -30.07 -6.67 -7.85
CA SER A 140 -29.93 -5.54 -6.94
C SER A 140 -28.47 -5.33 -6.50
N SER A 141 -28.16 -4.13 -5.99
CA SER A 141 -26.84 -3.81 -5.43
C SER A 141 -26.53 -4.62 -4.16
N ASP A 142 -27.54 -4.96 -3.35
CA ASP A 142 -27.37 -5.80 -2.17
C ASP A 142 -26.86 -7.21 -2.51
N ALA A 143 -27.39 -7.81 -3.57
CA ALA A 143 -26.96 -9.14 -4.01
C ALA A 143 -25.51 -9.16 -4.48
N PHE A 144 -25.07 -8.12 -5.20
CA PHE A 144 -23.66 -7.91 -5.52
C PHE A 144 -22.82 -7.75 -4.24
N GLY A 145 -23.32 -6.94 -3.31
CA GLY A 145 -22.67 -6.68 -2.02
C GLY A 145 -22.40 -7.95 -1.23
N THR A 146 -23.39 -8.82 -1.07
CA THR A 146 -23.25 -10.08 -0.33
C THR A 146 -22.23 -11.02 -0.97
N ASP A 147 -22.22 -11.16 -2.31
CA ASP A 147 -21.28 -12.05 -3.01
C ASP A 147 -19.83 -11.54 -2.94
N LYS A 148 -19.63 -10.22 -3.03
CA LYS A 148 -18.29 -9.63 -3.17
C LYS A 148 -17.69 -9.13 -1.87
N ALA A 149 -18.46 -8.93 -0.80
CA ALA A 149 -17.99 -8.32 0.44
C ALA A 149 -16.79 -9.07 1.05
N ALA A 150 -16.83 -10.39 1.11
CA ALA A 150 -15.72 -11.17 1.69
C ALA A 150 -14.39 -10.93 0.95
N VAL A 151 -14.44 -10.86 -0.38
CA VAL A 151 -13.27 -10.56 -1.21
C VAL A 151 -12.79 -9.13 -1.01
N LEU A 152 -13.72 -8.16 -0.96
CA LEU A 152 -13.39 -6.76 -0.67
C LEU A 152 -12.61 -6.63 0.64
N TRP A 153 -13.14 -7.16 1.74
CA TRP A 153 -12.51 -7.03 3.05
C TRP A 153 -11.17 -7.75 3.13
N LYS A 154 -11.04 -8.89 2.45
CA LYS A 154 -9.76 -9.58 2.30
C LYS A 154 -8.75 -8.70 1.56
N ASP A 155 -9.12 -8.13 0.42
CA ASP A 155 -8.24 -7.26 -0.38
C ASP A 155 -7.75 -6.05 0.43
N LEU A 156 -8.65 -5.40 1.18
CA LEU A 156 -8.31 -4.27 2.05
C LEU A 156 -7.35 -4.69 3.18
N SER A 157 -7.56 -5.87 3.78
CA SER A 157 -6.67 -6.45 4.79
C SER A 157 -5.29 -6.79 4.22
N ASP A 158 -5.24 -7.35 3.02
CA ASP A 158 -4.00 -7.68 2.32
C ASP A 158 -3.20 -6.40 2.02
N LEU A 159 -3.86 -5.34 1.51
CA LEU A 159 -3.24 -4.03 1.31
C LEU A 159 -2.72 -3.43 2.62
N LYS A 160 -3.49 -3.52 3.71
CA LYS A 160 -3.06 -3.05 5.04
C LYS A 160 -1.82 -3.79 5.49
N THR A 161 -1.82 -5.11 5.39
CA THR A 161 -0.73 -5.98 5.81
C THR A 161 0.53 -5.76 4.96
N PHE A 162 0.34 -5.50 3.67
CA PHE A 162 1.40 -5.17 2.72
C PHE A 162 2.12 -3.87 3.08
N LEU A 163 1.37 -2.85 3.52
CA LEU A 163 1.91 -1.51 3.79
C LEU A 163 2.18 -1.17 5.25
N LYS A 164 1.62 -1.88 6.24
CA LYS A 164 1.67 -1.44 7.65
C LYS A 164 3.09 -1.11 8.13
N GLN A 165 4.05 -1.92 7.69
CA GLN A 165 5.46 -1.84 8.01
C GLN A 165 6.22 -2.33 6.78
N HIS A 166 6.97 -1.45 6.13
CA HIS A 166 7.63 -1.79 4.87
C HIS A 166 8.93 -1.03 4.67
N LEU A 167 9.84 -1.68 3.96
CA LEU A 167 11.04 -1.10 3.39
C LEU A 167 10.73 -0.58 1.97
N ILE A 168 11.25 0.59 1.64
CA ILE A 168 11.28 1.10 0.26
C ILE A 168 12.59 1.85 0.04
N SER A 169 13.17 1.77 -1.16
CA SER A 169 14.28 2.62 -1.54
C SER A 169 13.75 3.84 -2.27
N VAL A 170 14.07 5.05 -1.79
CA VAL A 170 13.69 6.32 -2.42
C VAL A 170 14.97 7.12 -2.60
N GLN A 171 15.27 7.56 -3.82
CA GLN A 171 16.53 8.29 -4.12
C GLN A 171 17.80 7.47 -3.82
N GLY A 172 17.73 6.14 -3.83
CA GLY A 172 18.86 5.28 -3.43
C GLY A 172 19.04 5.17 -1.92
N GLU A 173 18.26 5.88 -1.12
CA GLU A 173 18.21 5.72 0.32
C GLU A 173 17.12 4.72 0.71
N ALA A 174 17.52 3.67 1.42
CA ALA A 174 16.57 2.75 2.01
C ALA A 174 15.84 3.43 3.18
N MET A 175 14.51 3.39 3.15
CA MET A 175 13.63 3.95 4.17
C MET A 175 12.74 2.86 4.73
N TYR A 176 12.66 2.78 6.05
CA TYR A 176 11.70 1.94 6.73
C TYR A 176 10.51 2.77 7.19
N CYS A 177 9.31 2.39 6.77
CA CYS A 177 8.07 3.07 7.10
C CYS A 177 7.20 2.20 8.00
N THR A 178 6.67 2.81 9.06
CA THR A 178 5.62 2.25 9.91
C THR A 178 4.41 3.17 9.84
N LEU A 179 3.24 2.66 9.47
CA LEU A 179 2.02 3.48 9.37
C LEU A 179 1.46 3.84 10.76
N TRP A 180 1.37 2.84 11.65
CA TRP A 180 0.93 2.97 13.03
C TRP A 180 2.06 2.55 13.97
N ASP A 181 2.85 3.51 14.45
CA ASP A 181 3.91 3.22 15.41
C ASP A 181 3.34 2.83 16.78
N VAL A 182 3.92 1.81 17.40
CA VAL A 182 3.40 1.26 18.66
C VAL A 182 3.50 2.21 19.85
N ASN A 183 4.34 3.25 19.78
CA ASN A 183 4.60 4.12 20.93
C ASN A 183 3.73 5.38 20.95
N ASP A 184 3.48 5.97 19.78
CA ASP A 184 2.77 7.26 19.66
C ASP A 184 1.64 7.23 18.63
N ASP A 185 1.39 6.06 18.03
CA ASP A 185 0.42 5.88 16.97
C ASP A 185 0.59 6.92 15.86
N GLN A 186 1.84 7.29 15.51
CA GLN A 186 2.13 8.17 14.37
C GLN A 186 2.70 7.38 13.19
N THR A 187 2.55 7.93 11.98
CA THR A 187 3.31 7.44 10.82
C THR A 187 4.76 7.84 10.97
N LYS A 188 5.67 6.87 10.91
CA LYS A 188 7.12 7.08 11.02
C LYS A 188 7.82 6.61 9.76
N ILE A 189 8.81 7.39 9.34
CA ILE A 189 9.75 7.01 8.28
C ILE A 189 11.15 7.22 8.82
N LEU A 190 11.92 6.15 8.79
CA LEU A 190 13.26 6.07 9.31
C LEU A 190 14.21 5.81 8.13
N PRO A 191 15.10 6.76 7.78
CA PRO A 191 16.18 6.51 6.84
C PRO A 191 17.13 5.48 7.43
N LEU A 192 17.41 4.41 6.69
CA LEU A 192 18.29 3.36 7.15
C LEU A 192 19.78 3.74 7.15
N SER A 193 20.14 4.80 6.42
CA SER A 193 21.48 5.41 6.48
C SER A 193 21.86 5.92 7.88
N LYS A 194 20.88 6.09 8.78
CA LYS A 194 21.11 6.48 10.18
C LYS A 194 21.36 5.30 11.11
N PHE A 195 21.17 4.08 10.63
CA PHE A 195 21.52 2.86 11.34
C PHE A 195 22.81 2.35 10.69
N ASN A 196 23.84 2.07 11.48
CA ASN A 196 25.01 1.33 11.00
C ASN A 196 24.53 -0.08 10.62
N LEU A 197 24.04 -0.21 9.40
CA LEU A 197 24.03 -1.44 8.64
C LEU A 197 25.49 -1.60 8.24
N GLY A 198 26.22 -2.49 8.89
CA GLY A 198 27.64 -2.73 8.64
C GLY A 198 27.95 -2.98 7.15
N PRO A 199 29.25 -3.02 6.79
CA PRO A 199 29.70 -3.25 5.42
C PRO A 199 29.12 -4.53 4.80
#